data_AF-A0A3L9I076-F1
#
_entry.id   AF-A0A3L9I076-F1
#
_cell.length_a   1.000
_cell.length_b   1.000
_cell.length_c   1.000
_cell.angle_alpha   90.00
_cell.angle_beta   90.00
_cell.angle_gamma   90.00
#
_symmetry.space_group_name_H-M   'P 1'
#
loop_
_entity.id
_entity.type
_entity.pdbx_description
1 polymer ?
#
loop_
_entity_poly.entity_id
_entity_poly.type
_entity_poly.pdbx_seq_one_letter_code
_entity_poly.pdbx_strand_id
1 'polypeptide(L)' 'IAERLRQEGHQIGWQEGMHEQAIKIALRMLEQGFEREIVLATTQLTDADIPNCH' A
#
# COMPACT_ATOMS: atom_id res chain seq x y z
N ILE A 1 -17.88 19.13 15.47
CA ILE A 1 -17.13 17.96 15.98
C ILE A 1 -17.49 16.71 15.18
N ALA A 2 -18.77 16.31 15.11
CA ALA A 2 -19.19 15.12 14.35
C ALA A 2 -18.79 15.13 12.85
N GLU A 3 -18.95 16.26 12.15
CA GLU A 3 -18.58 16.34 10.73
C GLU A 3 -17.07 16.26 10.50
N ARG A 4 -16.26 16.85 11.39
CA ARG A 4 -14.80 16.74 11.34
C ARG A 4 -14.35 15.29 11.55
N LEU A 5 -14.90 14.61 12.56
CA LEU A 5 -14.61 13.19 12.80
C LEU A 5 -15.00 12.30 11.61
N ARG A 6 -16.13 12.59 10.95
CA ARG A 6 -16.55 11.87 9.73
C ARG A 6 -15.56 12.09 8.58
N GLN A 7 -15.09 13.32 8.38
CA GLN A 7 -14.12 13.65 7.33
C GLN A 7 -12.76 13.01 7.60
N GLU A 8 -12.28 13.08 8.84
CA GLU A 8 -11.03 12.42 9.27
C GLU A 8 -11.11 10.91 9.08
N GLY A 9 -12.19 10.26 9.54
CA GLY A 9 -12.39 8.82 9.33
C GLY A 9 -12.48 8.43 7.87
N HIS A 10 -13.13 9.24 7.03
CA HIS A 10 -13.16 9.01 5.59
C HIS A 10 -11.78 9.13 4.94
N GLN A 11 -11.00 10.14 5.34
CA GLN A 11 -9.65 10.34 4.82
C GLN A 11 -8.71 9.20 5.24
N ILE A 12 -8.76 8.78 6.50
CA ILE A 12 -7.98 7.64 7.02
C ILE A 12 -8.36 6.37 6.26
N GLY A 13 -9.64 6.04 6.17
CA GLY A 13 -10.09 4.84 5.46
C GLY A 13 -9.73 4.85 3.97
N TRP A 14 -9.72 6.02 3.34
CA TRP A 14 -9.28 6.15 1.95
C TRP A 14 -7.76 5.92 1.81
N GLN A 15 -6.95 6.47 2.71
CA GLN A 15 -5.51 6.25 2.74
C GLN A 15 -5.16 4.78 3.00
N GLU A 16 -5.79 4.16 4.00
CA GLU A 16 -5.61 2.73 4.30
C GLU A 16 -6.00 1.85 3.11
N GLY A 17 -7.12 2.16 2.45
CA GLY A 17 -7.56 1.42 1.26
C GLY A 17 -6.59 1.53 0.08
N MET A 18 -6.01 2.71 -0.17
CA MET A 18 -4.96 2.87 -1.19
C MET A 18 -3.70 2.10 -0.83
N HIS A 19 -3.27 2.17 0.43
CA HIS A 19 -2.08 1.48 0.91
C HIS A 19 -2.22 -0.05 0.77
N GLU A 20 -3.38 -0.61 1.12
CA GLU A 20 -3.67 -2.03 0.94
C GLU A 20 -3.63 -2.45 -0.54
N GLN A 21 -4.12 -1.60 -1.46
CA GLN A 21 -4.04 -1.86 -2.89
C GLN A 21 -2.61 -1.81 -3.43
N ALA A 22 -1.80 -0.86 -2.97
CA ALA A 22 -0.39 -0.80 -3.32
C ALA A 22 0.35 -2.09 -2.94
N ILE A 23 0.09 -2.63 -1.73
CA ILE A 23 0.67 -3.91 -1.27
C ILE A 23 0.24 -5.07 -2.18
N LYS A 24 -1.06 -5.15 -2.52
CA LYS A 24 -1.57 -6.19 -3.42
C LYS A 24 -0.91 -6.16 -4.80
N ILE A 25 -0.66 -4.96 -5.34
CA ILE A 25 0.04 -4.79 -6.62
C ILE A 25 1.50 -5.22 -6.48
N ALA A 26 2.18 -4.77 -5.41
CA ALA A 26 3.57 -5.12 -5.17
C ALA A 26 3.79 -6.63 -5.07
N LEU A 27 2.94 -7.34 -4.33
CA LEU A 27 3.01 -8.79 -4.20
C LEU A 27 2.83 -9.49 -5.55
N ARG A 28 1.84 -9.08 -6.37
CA ARG A 28 1.66 -9.65 -7.72
C ARG A 28 2.85 -9.38 -8.64
N MET A 29 3.45 -8.20 -8.56
CA MET A 29 4.64 -7.90 -9.34
C MET A 29 5.81 -8.80 -8.91
N LEU A 30 6.02 -9.00 -7.61
CA LEU A 30 7.05 -9.91 -7.10
C LEU A 30 6.79 -11.36 -7.56
N GLU A 31 5.53 -11.83 -7.50
CA GLU A 31 5.13 -13.15 -8.01
C GLU A 31 5.39 -13.31 -9.51
N GLN A 32 5.28 -12.24 -10.30
CA GLN A 32 5.61 -12.21 -11.72
C GLN A 32 7.12 -12.12 -12.00
N GLY A 33 7.95 -12.01 -10.96
CA GLY A 33 9.41 -11.95 -11.07
C GLY A 33 9.97 -10.55 -11.32
N PHE A 34 9.21 -9.48 -11.08
CA PHE A 34 9.75 -8.13 -11.12
C PHE A 34 10.76 -7.90 -10.00
N GLU A 35 11.82 -7.15 -10.31
CA GLU A 35 12.85 -6.80 -9.34
C GLU A 35 12.27 -5.95 -8.20
N ARG A 36 12.66 -6.26 -6.97
CA ARG A 36 12.14 -5.61 -5.76
C ARG A 36 12.30 -4.09 -5.78
N GLU A 37 13.42 -3.57 -6.29
CA GLU A 37 13.65 -2.14 -6.41
C GLU A 37 12.60 -1.47 -7.31
N ILE A 38 12.27 -2.10 -8.45
CA ILE A 38 11.24 -1.61 -9.39
C ILE A 38 9.86 -1.66 -8.74
N VAL A 39 9.57 -2.72 -7.99
CA VAL A 39 8.30 -2.88 -7.28
C VAL A 39 8.10 -1.78 -6.25
N LEU A 40 9.10 -1.51 -5.41
CA LEU A 40 9.05 -0.48 -4.38
C LEU A 40 8.88 0.91 -5.00
N ALA A 41 9.66 1.23 -6.03
CA ALA A 41 9.55 2.51 -6.74
C ALA A 41 8.18 2.73 -7.38
N THR A 42 7.59 1.68 -7.98
CA THR A 42 6.30 1.77 -8.70
C THR A 42 5.12 1.88 -7.75
N THR A 43 5.18 1.21 -6.60
CA THR A 43 4.09 1.16 -5.62
C THR A 43 4.21 2.21 -4.52
N GLN A 44 5.31 2.96 -4.51
CA GLN A 44 5.65 3.93 -3.45
C GLN A 44 5.66 3.29 -2.05
N LEU A 45 5.94 1.99 -2.00
CA LEU A 45 6.09 1.23 -0.77
C LEU A 45 7.55 1.19 -0.35
N THR A 46 7.75 0.85 0.92
CA THR A 46 9.04 0.56 1.51
C THR A 46 9.17 -0.93 1.80
N ASP A 47 10.39 -1.40 2.05
CA ASP A 47 10.61 -2.80 2.45
C ASP A 47 9.87 -3.20 3.73
N ALA A 48 9.52 -2.24 4.60
CA ALA A 48 8.73 -2.51 5.79
C ALA A 48 7.26 -2.85 5.47
N ASP A 49 6.75 -2.37 4.34
CA ASP A 49 5.36 -2.56 3.92
C ASP A 49 5.16 -3.90 3.19
N ILE A 50 6.22 -4.45 2.59
CA ILE A 50 6.17 -5.71 1.87
C ILE A 50 6.66 -6.84 2.78
N PRO A 51 5.80 -7.81 3.16
CA PRO A 51 6.25 -8.95 3.93
C PRO A 51 7.33 -9.73 3.16
N ASN A 52 8.40 -10.13 3.85
CA ASN A 52 9.43 -10.98 3.28
C ASN A 52 8.81 -12.33 2.91
N CYS A 53 8.57 -12.54 1.62
CA CYS A 53 8.32 -13.87 1.08
C CYS A 53 9.61 -14.70 1.24
N HIS A 54 9.58 -15.68 2.14
CA HIS A 54 10.61 -16.70 2.31
C HIS A 54 10.53 -17.77 1.23
#